data_AF-A0A2U1YTA7-F1
#
_entry.id   AF-A0A2U1YTA7-F1
#
_cell.length_a   1.000
_cell.length_b   1.000
_cell.length_c   1.000
_cell.angle_alpha   90.00
_cell.angle_beta   90.00
_cell.angle_gamma   90.00
#
_symmetry.space_group_name_H-M   'P 1'
#
loop_
_entity.id
_entity.type
_entity.pdbx_description
1 polymer ?
#
loop_
_entity_poly.entity_id
_entity_poly.type
_entity_poly.pdbx_seq_one_letter_code
_entity_poly.pdbx_strand_id
1 'polypeptide(L)' 'MAFNARAADPENREQIAELHRLISRAHAITRDLIGAKVDGLEWVDACLIDAGSDVVGIFNNSEPMSFR' A
#
# COMPACT_ATOMS: atom_id res chain seq x y z
N MET A 1 11.99 -17.93 -2.95
CA MET A 1 11.70 -16.49 -2.85
C MET A 1 12.59 -15.93 -1.76
N ALA A 2 13.42 -14.93 -2.08
CA ALA A 2 14.30 -14.32 -1.08
C ALA A 2 13.46 -13.62 -0.01
N PHE A 3 13.71 -13.97 1.25
CA PHE A 3 13.33 -13.16 2.39
C PHE A 3 13.97 -11.79 2.17
N ASN A 4 13.19 -10.76 1.86
CA ASN A 4 13.73 -9.40 1.71
C ASN A 4 14.08 -8.91 3.13
N ALA A 5 15.25 -9.31 3.63
CA ALA A 5 15.75 -8.95 4.96
C ALA A 5 15.67 -7.44 5.21
N ARG A 6 15.79 -6.64 4.13
CA ARG A 6 15.62 -5.18 4.17
C ARG A 6 14.21 -4.72 4.58
N ALA A 7 13.15 -5.42 4.19
CA ALA A 7 11.79 -5.04 4.57
C ALA A 7 11.51 -5.27 6.07
N ALA A 8 12.27 -6.18 6.70
CA ALA A 8 12.17 -6.47 8.13
C ALA A 8 12.92 -5.43 9.00
N ASP A 9 13.79 -4.61 8.39
CA ASP A 9 14.48 -3.54 9.10
C ASP A 9 13.45 -2.51 9.63
N PRO A 10 13.52 -2.08 10.90
CA PRO A 10 12.52 -1.18 11.50
C PRO A 10 12.26 0.09 10.70
N GLU A 11 13.31 0.73 10.18
CA GLU A 11 13.22 1.94 9.36
C GLU A 11 12.46 1.70 8.06
N ASN A 12 12.79 0.61 7.35
CA ASN A 12 12.09 0.25 6.12
C ASN A 12 10.64 -0.14 6.41
N ARG A 13 10.37 -0.75 7.57
CA ARG A 13 9.03 -1.11 8.00
C ARG A 13 8.16 0.12 8.24
N GLU A 14 8.72 1.16 8.87
CA GLU A 14 8.05 2.46 9.03
C GLU A 14 7.79 3.12 7.68
N GLN A 15 8.74 3.08 6.76
CA GLN A 15 8.56 3.59 5.40
C GLN A 15 7.49 2.82 4.60
N ILE A 16 7.41 1.49 4.74
CA ILE A 16 6.37 0.66 4.12
C ILE A 16 4.99 0.99 4.72
N ALA A 17 4.90 1.18 6.04
CA ALA A 17 3.67 1.62 6.69
C ALA A 17 3.23 3.01 6.19
N GLU A 18 4.18 3.93 6.03
CA GLU A 18 3.89 5.27 5.50
C GLU A 18 3.46 5.20 4.03
N LEU A 19 4.09 4.36 3.22
CA LEU A 19 3.69 4.12 1.83
C LEU A 19 2.23 3.65 1.76
N HIS A 20 1.81 2.72 2.63
CA HIS A 20 0.43 2.27 2.70
C HIS A 20 -0.55 3.41 3.06
N ARG A 21 -0.18 4.30 3.99
CA ARG A 21 -0.99 5.48 4.35
C ARG A 21 -1.15 6.44 3.17
N LEU A 22 -0.06 6.68 2.42
CA LEU A 22 -0.08 7.55 1.24
C LEU A 22 -0.96 6.97 0.13
N ILE A 23 -0.88 5.67 -0.14
CA ILE A 23 -1.75 4.97 -1.10
C ILE A 23 -3.21 5.07 -0.66
N SER A 24 -3.50 4.82 0.62
CA SER A 24 -4.86 4.92 1.17
C SER A 24 -5.44 6.33 1.03
N ARG A 25 -4.62 7.37 1.28
CA ARG A 25 -5.01 8.76 1.09
C ARG A 25 -5.25 9.10 -0.38
N ALA A 26 -4.39 8.64 -1.28
CA ALA A 26 -4.56 8.83 -2.71
C ALA A 26 -5.85 8.14 -3.20
N HIS A 27 -6.13 6.92 -2.72
CA HIS A 27 -7.37 6.20 -3.03
C HIS A 27 -8.60 7.00 -2.59
N ALA A 28 -8.63 7.52 -1.36
CA ALA A 28 -9.73 8.36 -0.89
C ALA A 28 -9.96 9.61 -1.78
N ILE A 29 -8.88 10.32 -2.15
CA ILE A 29 -8.96 11.48 -3.06
C ILE A 29 -9.52 11.07 -4.42
N THR A 30 -9.04 9.95 -4.98
CA THR A 30 -9.54 9.43 -6.27
C THR A 30 -11.04 9.11 -6.21
N ARG A 31 -11.50 8.48 -5.12
CA ARG A 31 -12.92 8.19 -4.90
C ARG A 31 -13.77 9.46 -4.80
N ASP A 32 -13.28 10.50 -4.14
CA ASP A 32 -13.98 11.79 -4.06
C ASP A 32 -14.10 12.45 -5.44
N LEU A 33 -13.04 12.40 -6.27
CA LEU A 33 -13.06 12.92 -7.63
C LEU A 33 -13.99 12.13 -8.57
N ILE A 34 -14.02 10.80 -8.44
CA ILE A 34 -15.00 9.96 -9.15
C ILE A 34 -16.44 10.34 -8.72
N GLY A 35 -16.65 10.56 -7.42
CA GLY A 35 -17.92 11.06 -6.88
C GLY A 35 -18.33 12.41 -7.49
N ALA A 36 -17.35 13.28 -7.73
CA ALA A 36 -17.50 14.57 -8.41
C ALA A 36 -17.60 14.48 -9.95
N LYS A 37 -17.68 13.27 -10.53
CA LYS A 37 -17.81 13.01 -11.97
C LYS A 37 -16.61 13.46 -12.81
N VAL A 38 -15.40 13.34 -12.27
CA VAL A 38 -14.17 13.47 -13.06
C VAL A 38 -13.92 12.15 -13.79
N ASP A 39 -14.06 12.17 -15.11
CA ASP A 39 -13.92 10.97 -15.96
C ASP A 39 -12.48 10.44 -16.02
N GLY A 40 -12.34 9.11 -16.17
CA GLY A 40 -11.06 8.44 -16.45
C GLY A 40 -10.25 8.08 -15.20
N LEU A 41 -10.84 8.21 -14.01
CA LEU A 41 -10.18 7.89 -12.74
C LEU A 41 -10.45 6.46 -12.26
N GLU A 42 -11.34 5.71 -12.89
CA GLU A 42 -11.68 4.33 -12.50
C GLU A 42 -10.46 3.40 -12.60
N TRP A 43 -9.59 3.62 -13.60
CA TRP A 43 -8.35 2.85 -13.73
C TRP A 43 -7.35 3.21 -12.61
N VAL A 44 -7.30 4.48 -12.23
CA VAL A 44 -6.47 4.94 -11.10
C VAL A 44 -6.96 4.34 -9.78
N ASP A 45 -8.28 4.27 -9.57
CA ASP A 45 -8.92 3.64 -8.42
C ASP A 45 -8.48 2.18 -8.27
N ALA A 46 -8.60 1.41 -9.36
CA ALA A 46 -8.20 0.00 -9.40
C ALA A 46 -6.70 -0.20 -9.09
N CYS A 47 -5.82 0.59 -9.71
CA CYS A 47 -4.38 0.50 -9.46
C CYS A 47 -4.01 0.82 -8.00
N LEU A 48 -4.71 1.76 -7.36
CA LEU A 48 -4.46 2.12 -5.96
C LEU A 48 -4.90 1.00 -5.00
N ILE A 49 -5.98 0.29 -5.32
CA ILE A 49 -6.42 -0.89 -4.55
C ILE A 49 -5.36 -2.00 -4.61
N ASP A 50 -4.89 -2.32 -5.82
CA ASP A 50 -3.88 -3.37 -6.02
C ASP A 50 -2.57 -3.01 -5.31
N ALA A 51 -2.08 -1.77 -5.49
CA ALA A 51 -0.87 -1.29 -4.82
C ALA A 51 -1.01 -1.32 -3.30
N GLY A 52 -2.17 -0.96 -2.75
CA GLY A 52 -2.44 -1.04 -1.32
C GLY A 52 -2.35 -2.47 -0.79
N SER A 53 -2.97 -3.42 -1.51
CA SER A 53 -2.93 -4.85 -1.19
C SER A 53 -1.49 -5.40 -1.19
N ASP A 54 -0.71 -5.06 -2.22
CA ASP A 54 0.69 -5.49 -2.34
C ASP A 54 1.56 -4.97 -1.19
N VAL A 55 1.39 -3.69 -0.82
CA VAL A 55 2.15 -3.09 0.30
C VAL A 55 1.79 -3.74 1.64
N VAL A 56 0.50 -4.05 1.88
CA VAL A 56 0.08 -4.83 3.06
C VAL A 56 0.69 -6.24 3.04
N GLY A 57 0.69 -6.89 1.88
CA GLY A 57 1.32 -8.19 1.69
C GLY A 57 2.82 -8.17 2.04
N ILE A 58 3.54 -7.16 1.59
CA ILE A 58 4.96 -6.96 1.90
C ILE A 58 5.15 -6.70 3.40
N PHE A 59 4.36 -5.80 3.99
CA PHE A 59 4.43 -5.48 5.42
C PHE A 59 4.22 -6.74 6.28
N ASN A 60 3.15 -7.48 6.02
CA ASN A 60 2.85 -8.70 6.78
C ASN A 60 3.94 -9.76 6.59
N ASN A 61 4.47 -9.93 5.37
CA ASN A 61 5.52 -10.92 5.05
C ASN A 61 6.93 -10.51 5.47
N SER A 62 7.11 -9.28 5.92
CA SER A 62 8.38 -8.78 6.46
C SER A 62 8.54 -9.03 7.97
N GLU A 63 7.49 -9.43 8.69
CA GLU A 63 7.60 -9.76 10.11
C GLU A 63 8.37 -11.09 10.32
N PRO A 64 9.34 -11.13 11.25
CA PRO A 64 10.03 -12.38 11.57
C PRO A 64 9.03 -13.43 12.06
N MET A 65 9.18 -14.69 11.64
CA MET A 65 8.28 -15.79 12.03
C MET A 65 8.13 -15.98 13.55
N SER A 66 9.02 -15.40 14.37
CA SER A 66 8.90 -15.40 15.83
C SER A 66 7.81 -14.48 16.38
N PHE A 67 7.27 -13.56 15.57
CA PHE A 67 6.24 -12.58 15.95
C PHE A 67 4.88 -12.80 15.28
N ARG A 68 4.77 -13.82 14.42
CA ARG A 68 3.54 -14.21 13.71
C ARG A 68 2.76 -15.28 14.47
#